data_AF-A0A2N7X4D3-F1
#
_entry.id   AF-A0A2N7X4D3-F1
#
_cell.length_a   1.000
_cell.length_b   1.000
_cell.length_c   1.000
_cell.angle_alpha   90.00
_cell.angle_beta   90.00
_cell.angle_gamma   90.00
#
_symmetry.space_group_name_H-M   'P 1'
#
loop_
_entity.id
_entity.type
_entity.pdbx_description
1 polymer ?
#
loop_
_entity_poly.entity_id
_entity_poly.type
_entity_poly.pdbx_seq_one_letter_code
_entity_poly.pdbx_strand_id
1 'polypeptide(L)'
;MEKPVHFARLQQEESQGYDRKTIDYIHAAAQRGLYEIRGLGAKRRVPHFDDLLFLGASLSRYPLEGYREKCTTQTLLGTRFASKPVALDIPITIAGMSFGALSANVKEALGRAATAAGTSTTTGDGGMTQEERRSSKTLVYQCLPSRYGFNPDDVRRADAIEVVIGQGAKPGGGGMLLGQKVNPRVAAMRTLPAGVDQRSASRHPDWTGPDDLAIKIQELREITDWEKPIYVKVGATRTFNDVKLAVHAGADVVVIDGMQGGTAATQTCFIENVGIPTLAAVRQAVDALEDLNMKGQVQLIVSGGIRTGADVAKALALGADAVAIGQGVLMALGCNSDTYFKDGALHPAAAEYAALNTAPGYCHHCHTGKCPVGVTTQDAGLEQRLQPEEGARRVRNYLKTLNIELTTIARACGKQNVHHLEPEDLVALTVEAAAMARVPLAGTSWIPGLANV
;
A
#
# COMPACT_ATOMS: atom_id res chain seq x y z
N MET A 1 59.28 4.46 36.13
CA MET A 1 58.11 3.77 35.57
C MET A 1 57.06 4.84 35.30
N GLU A 2 56.92 5.28 34.04
CA GLU A 2 55.95 6.32 33.67
C GLU A 2 54.53 5.79 33.88
N LYS A 3 53.73 6.52 34.66
CA LYS A 3 52.31 6.20 34.81
C LYS A 3 51.62 6.46 33.46
N PRO A 4 50.86 5.51 32.91
CA PRO A 4 50.14 5.72 31.67
C PRO A 4 49.17 6.90 31.82
N VAL A 5 49.20 7.81 30.86
CA VAL A 5 48.28 8.95 30.79
C VAL A 5 46.89 8.41 30.43
N HIS A 6 46.01 8.34 31.42
CA HIS A 6 44.60 7.98 31.19
C HIS A 6 43.84 9.18 30.63
N PHE A 7 43.61 9.18 29.32
CA PHE A 7 42.59 10.03 28.72
C PHE A 7 41.22 9.41 29.02
N ALA A 8 40.50 9.94 30.01
CA ALA A 8 39.12 9.57 30.27
C ALA A 8 38.23 10.09 29.12
N ARG A 9 38.03 9.27 28.08
CA ARG A 9 37.07 9.53 27.01
C ARG A 9 35.89 8.57 27.16
N LEU A 10 34.67 9.11 27.07
CA LEU A 10 33.47 8.30 26.95
C LEU A 10 33.57 7.48 25.66
N GLN A 11 33.62 6.15 25.77
CA GLN A 11 33.53 5.26 24.61
C GLN A 11 32.06 5.13 24.22
N GLN A 12 31.72 5.60 23.02
CA GLN A 12 30.37 5.59 22.46
C GLN A 12 30.27 4.69 21.21
N GLU A 13 31.18 3.72 21.08
CA GLU A 13 31.17 2.78 19.96
C GLU A 13 29.98 1.84 20.08
N GLU A 14 29.07 1.88 19.10
CA GLU A 14 27.92 0.99 19.04
C GLU A 14 28.29 -0.36 18.43
N SER A 15 27.72 -1.45 18.96
CA SER A 15 27.83 -2.76 18.34
C SER A 15 26.98 -2.83 17.08
N GLN A 16 27.53 -3.36 15.99
CA GLN A 16 26.74 -3.60 14.77
C GLN A 16 25.63 -4.63 14.97
N GLY A 17 25.86 -5.65 15.82
CA GLY A 17 24.88 -6.71 16.11
C GLY A 17 23.95 -6.39 17.28
N TYR A 18 24.39 -5.53 18.20
CA TYR A 18 23.64 -5.10 19.38
C TYR A 18 23.62 -3.58 19.45
N ASP A 19 23.11 -2.96 18.40
CA ASP A 19 22.88 -1.51 18.37
C ASP A 19 21.84 -1.11 19.43
N ARG A 20 21.66 0.20 19.64
CA ARG A 20 20.74 0.69 20.67
C ARG A 20 19.32 0.15 20.49
N LYS A 21 18.85 0.10 19.24
CA LYS A 21 17.54 -0.45 18.87
C LYS A 21 17.38 -1.92 19.30
N THR A 22 18.39 -2.74 19.04
CA THR A 22 18.39 -4.17 19.35
C THR A 22 18.46 -4.40 20.86
N ILE A 23 19.29 -3.63 21.57
CA ILE A 23 19.37 -3.68 23.04
C ILE A 23 18.02 -3.30 23.67
N ASP A 24 17.40 -2.20 23.22
CA ASP A 24 16.10 -1.76 23.74
C ASP A 24 15.00 -2.78 23.47
N TYR A 25 15.00 -3.43 22.30
CA TYR A 25 14.13 -4.57 22.02
C TYR A 25 14.37 -5.74 23.00
N ILE A 26 15.64 -6.16 23.19
CA ILE A 26 15.99 -7.27 24.09
C ILE A 26 15.55 -6.97 25.52
N HIS A 27 15.81 -5.76 26.03
CA HIS A 27 15.39 -5.35 27.37
C HIS A 27 13.86 -5.35 27.51
N ALA A 28 13.13 -4.79 26.54
CA ALA A 28 11.67 -4.80 26.56
C ALA A 28 11.10 -6.23 26.50
N ALA A 29 11.67 -7.08 25.64
CA ALA A 29 11.28 -8.48 25.51
C ALA A 29 11.58 -9.28 26.79
N ALA A 30 12.76 -9.10 27.39
CA ALA A 30 13.15 -9.77 28.63
C ALA A 30 12.27 -9.35 29.82
N GLN A 31 11.87 -8.07 29.87
CA GLN A 31 11.03 -7.56 30.95
C GLN A 31 9.57 -8.01 30.82
N ARG A 32 9.03 -8.08 29.60
CA ARG A 32 7.59 -8.26 29.35
C ARG A 32 7.20 -9.63 28.83
N GLY A 33 8.12 -10.36 28.19
CA GLY A 33 7.83 -11.62 27.50
C GLY A 33 6.89 -11.48 26.29
N LEU A 34 6.79 -10.28 25.71
CA LEU A 34 5.83 -9.95 24.64
C LEU A 34 6.51 -9.29 23.45
N TYR A 35 6.02 -9.60 22.25
CA TYR A 35 6.39 -8.89 21.03
C TYR A 35 5.75 -7.49 20.98
N GLU A 36 6.40 -6.58 20.26
CA GLU A 36 5.84 -5.27 19.95
C GLU A 36 4.75 -5.36 18.88
N ILE A 37 3.62 -4.69 19.09
CA ILE A 37 2.62 -4.41 18.06
C ILE A 37 2.77 -2.96 17.64
N ARG A 38 2.84 -2.69 16.34
CA ARG A 38 2.94 -1.33 15.81
C ARG A 38 2.20 -1.15 14.49
N GLY A 39 2.09 0.11 14.06
CA GLY A 39 1.67 0.48 12.72
C GLY A 39 2.85 0.85 11.80
N LEU A 40 2.52 1.38 10.62
CA LEU A 40 3.41 1.64 9.48
C LEU A 40 4.05 0.38 8.89
N GLY A 41 4.71 0.53 7.74
CA GLY A 41 5.42 -0.56 7.07
C GLY A 41 6.79 -0.86 7.67
N ALA A 42 7.60 -1.63 6.93
CA ALA A 42 8.97 -1.95 7.30
C ALA A 42 9.82 -0.68 7.48
N LYS A 43 10.58 -0.61 8.58
CA LYS A 43 11.54 0.49 8.84
C LYS A 43 12.93 0.15 8.34
N ARG A 44 13.22 -1.13 8.07
CA ARG A 44 14.52 -1.54 7.51
C ARG A 44 14.70 -1.02 6.08
N ARG A 45 15.95 -0.73 5.73
CA ARG A 45 16.33 -0.42 4.34
C ARG A 45 16.26 -1.70 3.50
N VAL A 46 15.60 -1.60 2.36
CA VAL A 46 15.56 -2.60 1.30
C VAL A 46 15.75 -1.90 -0.05
N PRO A 47 16.20 -2.59 -1.10
CA PRO A 47 16.22 -2.00 -2.44
C PRO A 47 14.86 -1.40 -2.80
N HIS A 48 14.91 -0.18 -3.34
CA HIS A 48 13.73 0.66 -3.59
C HIS A 48 13.72 1.14 -5.04
N PHE A 49 12.59 1.68 -5.49
CA PHE A 49 12.52 2.42 -6.75
C PHE A 49 13.53 3.57 -6.82
N ASP A 50 14.02 4.10 -5.69
CA ASP A 50 15.06 5.14 -5.66
C ASP A 50 16.38 4.65 -6.25
N ASP A 51 16.62 3.34 -6.25
CA ASP A 51 17.80 2.71 -6.81
C ASP A 51 17.68 2.50 -8.34
N LEU A 52 16.61 3.02 -8.98
CA LEU A 52 16.44 3.01 -10.44
C LEU A 52 16.46 4.43 -11.01
N LEU A 53 16.94 4.58 -12.23
CA LEU A 53 16.91 5.81 -13.01
C LEU A 53 16.21 5.59 -14.35
N PHE A 54 15.64 6.66 -14.90
CA PHE A 54 15.15 6.67 -16.27
C PHE A 54 16.25 7.10 -17.24
N LEU A 55 16.34 6.43 -18.38
CA LEU A 55 17.07 6.86 -19.56
C LEU A 55 16.16 7.77 -20.39
N GLY A 56 16.13 9.05 -20.03
CA GLY A 56 15.40 10.06 -20.79
C GLY A 56 15.86 10.16 -22.24
N ALA A 57 14.94 10.56 -23.11
CA ALA A 57 15.18 10.77 -24.53
C ALA A 57 16.21 11.90 -24.77
N SER A 58 17.01 11.75 -25.83
CA SER A 58 18.05 12.70 -26.23
C SER A 58 18.18 12.70 -27.76
N LEU A 59 19.32 12.29 -28.34
CA LEU A 59 19.48 12.18 -29.80
C LEU A 59 18.90 10.87 -30.38
N SER A 60 18.87 9.79 -29.60
CA SER A 60 18.41 8.46 -30.05
C SER A 60 16.90 8.27 -30.00
N ARG A 61 16.18 9.09 -29.21
CA ARG A 61 14.73 9.14 -29.08
C ARG A 61 14.32 10.60 -28.96
N TYR A 62 13.18 10.98 -29.53
CA TYR A 62 12.68 12.35 -29.43
C TYR A 62 11.90 12.56 -28.12
N PRO A 63 12.26 13.53 -27.26
CA PRO A 63 11.47 13.87 -26.08
C PRO A 63 10.18 14.60 -26.46
N LEU A 64 9.14 14.48 -25.65
CA LEU A 64 7.87 15.14 -25.92
C LEU A 64 7.72 16.44 -25.12
N GLU A 65 7.16 17.46 -25.76
CA GLU A 65 6.96 18.77 -25.15
C GLU A 65 5.72 18.78 -24.26
N GLY A 66 5.96 18.64 -22.95
CA GLY A 66 5.36 19.52 -21.93
C GLY A 66 3.92 19.96 -22.12
N TYR A 67 3.86 21.13 -22.75
CA TYR A 67 2.75 22.03 -22.86
C TYR A 67 1.99 21.87 -24.19
N ARG A 68 2.50 21.05 -25.11
CA ARG A 68 1.91 20.82 -26.44
C ARG A 68 1.36 19.42 -26.59
N GLU A 69 2.08 18.44 -26.05
CA GLU A 69 1.79 17.03 -26.27
C GLU A 69 1.10 16.42 -25.07
N LYS A 70 -0.04 15.78 -25.35
CA LYS A 70 -0.82 15.06 -24.33
C LYS A 70 -0.12 13.76 -23.98
N CYS A 71 -0.21 13.37 -22.71
CA CYS A 71 0.21 12.06 -22.22
C CYS A 71 -0.99 11.39 -21.55
N THR A 72 -1.47 10.29 -22.12
CA THR A 72 -2.65 9.56 -21.62
C THR A 72 -2.30 8.80 -20.36
N THR A 73 -3.19 8.87 -19.37
CA THR A 73 -3.08 8.19 -18.06
C THR A 73 -4.26 7.27 -17.75
N GLN A 74 -5.19 7.12 -18.70
CA GLN A 74 -6.36 6.29 -18.52
C GLN A 74 -5.96 4.83 -18.30
N THR A 75 -6.57 4.20 -17.29
CA THR A 75 -6.34 2.80 -16.96
C THR A 75 -7.67 2.09 -16.87
N LEU A 76 -7.76 0.93 -17.51
CA LEU A 76 -8.92 0.06 -17.42
C LEU A 76 -8.54 -1.20 -16.63
N LEU A 77 -9.30 -1.49 -15.58
CA LEU A 77 -9.03 -2.60 -14.67
C LEU A 77 -10.16 -3.61 -14.69
N GLY A 78 -9.77 -4.87 -14.86
CA GLY A 78 -10.62 -6.04 -14.75
C GLY A 78 -11.44 -6.31 -15.99
N THR A 79 -10.76 -6.33 -17.15
CA THR A 79 -11.38 -6.50 -18.47
C THR A 79 -11.70 -7.95 -18.84
N ARG A 80 -11.32 -8.92 -18.01
CA ARG A 80 -11.35 -10.35 -18.37
C ARG A 80 -12.76 -10.94 -18.32
N PHE A 81 -13.44 -10.84 -17.19
CA PHE A 81 -14.75 -11.47 -16.98
C PHE A 81 -15.87 -10.49 -16.63
N ALA A 82 -15.54 -9.30 -16.11
CA ALA A 82 -16.54 -8.33 -15.70
C ALA A 82 -17.16 -7.62 -16.90
N SER A 83 -18.49 -7.50 -16.91
CA SER A 83 -19.18 -6.73 -17.96
C SER A 83 -19.04 -5.21 -17.78
N LYS A 84 -18.70 -4.74 -16.56
CA LYS A 84 -18.40 -3.33 -16.25
C LYS A 84 -17.00 -3.21 -15.62
N PRO A 85 -15.93 -3.21 -16.43
CA PRO A 85 -14.58 -2.96 -15.94
C PRO A 85 -14.46 -1.57 -15.31
N VAL A 86 -13.50 -1.41 -14.39
CA VAL A 86 -13.25 -0.15 -13.70
C VAL A 86 -12.36 0.75 -14.55
N ALA A 87 -12.92 1.85 -15.05
CA ALA A 87 -12.16 2.89 -15.74
C ALA A 87 -11.67 3.97 -14.75
N LEU A 88 -10.38 4.26 -14.79
CA LEU A 88 -9.71 5.28 -13.98
C LEU A 88 -9.08 6.34 -14.89
N ASP A 89 -9.10 7.60 -14.47
CA ASP A 89 -8.45 8.70 -15.18
C ASP A 89 -6.92 8.69 -14.98
N ILE A 90 -6.44 8.07 -13.90
CA ILE A 90 -5.01 7.95 -13.54
C ILE A 90 -4.68 6.52 -13.06
N PRO A 91 -3.45 6.02 -13.25
CA PRO A 91 -3.05 4.66 -12.85
C PRO A 91 -2.69 4.57 -11.35
N ILE A 92 -3.33 5.39 -10.51
CA ILE A 92 -3.00 5.55 -9.08
C ILE A 92 -4.27 5.38 -8.27
N THR A 93 -4.38 4.30 -7.50
CA THR A 93 -5.51 4.02 -6.62
C THR A 93 -5.14 4.23 -5.14
N ILE A 94 -6.15 4.45 -4.29
CA ILE A 94 -5.95 4.51 -2.84
C ILE A 94 -6.10 3.10 -2.26
N ALA A 95 -5.07 2.62 -1.57
CA ALA A 95 -5.04 1.25 -1.04
C ALA A 95 -6.10 1.01 0.06
N GLY A 96 -6.55 -0.25 0.18
CA GLY A 96 -7.52 -0.68 1.18
C GLY A 96 -7.05 -0.48 2.61
N MET A 97 -7.75 0.36 3.37
CA MET A 97 -7.48 0.65 4.77
C MET A 97 -8.78 0.75 5.54
N SER A 98 -8.96 -0.09 6.57
CA SER A 98 -10.26 -0.30 7.20
C SER A 98 -10.79 0.90 7.98
N PHE A 99 -12.11 1.10 7.93
CA PHE A 99 -12.80 1.80 9.02
C PHE A 99 -12.61 1.02 10.32
N GLY A 100 -12.20 1.68 11.40
CA GLY A 100 -11.72 1.07 12.63
C GLY A 100 -10.20 1.25 12.77
N ALA A 101 -9.42 0.94 11.72
CA ALA A 101 -8.03 1.39 11.66
C ALA A 101 -7.95 2.90 11.43
N LEU A 102 -8.75 3.40 10.50
CA LEU A 102 -8.94 4.81 10.16
C LEU A 102 -10.27 5.33 10.73
N SER A 103 -10.31 6.63 11.06
CA SER A 103 -11.54 7.33 11.47
C SER A 103 -12.53 7.45 10.31
N ALA A 104 -13.81 7.72 10.60
CA ALA A 104 -14.82 7.92 9.55
C ALA A 104 -14.50 9.17 8.72
N ASN A 105 -14.00 10.24 9.35
CA ASN A 105 -13.55 11.44 8.66
C ASN A 105 -12.46 11.15 7.62
N VAL A 106 -11.52 10.24 7.93
CA VAL A 106 -10.53 9.80 6.94
C VAL A 106 -11.21 9.07 5.79
N LYS A 107 -12.10 8.11 6.08
CA LYS A 107 -12.79 7.32 5.04
C LYS A 107 -13.54 8.22 4.06
N GLU A 108 -14.21 9.25 4.57
CA GLU A 108 -14.86 10.27 3.76
C GLU A 108 -13.87 11.12 2.95
N ALA A 109 -12.78 11.60 3.57
CA ALA A 109 -11.75 12.38 2.90
C ALA A 109 -11.13 11.62 1.70
N LEU A 110 -10.87 10.32 1.88
CA LEU A 110 -10.33 9.45 0.83
C LEU A 110 -11.31 9.28 -0.33
N GLY A 111 -12.59 9.03 -0.04
CA GLY A 111 -13.62 8.93 -1.07
C GLY A 111 -13.78 10.21 -1.89
N ARG A 112 -13.83 11.37 -1.21
CA ARG A 112 -13.91 12.68 -1.88
C ARG A 112 -12.68 12.94 -2.75
N ALA A 113 -11.48 12.62 -2.26
CA ALA A 113 -10.24 12.81 -3.01
C ALA A 113 -10.14 11.90 -4.24
N ALA A 114 -10.48 10.61 -4.08
CA ALA A 114 -10.48 9.63 -5.16
C ALA A 114 -11.45 10.05 -6.27
N THR A 115 -12.68 10.42 -5.91
CA THR A 115 -13.68 10.95 -6.84
C THR A 115 -13.17 12.17 -7.61
N ALA A 116 -12.58 13.14 -6.91
CA ALA A 116 -12.07 14.37 -7.52
C ALA A 116 -10.85 14.14 -8.42
N ALA A 117 -10.09 13.07 -8.19
CA ALA A 117 -8.93 12.68 -8.99
C ALA A 117 -9.27 11.67 -10.10
N GLY A 118 -10.55 11.26 -10.22
CA GLY A 118 -10.97 10.29 -11.23
C GLY A 118 -10.45 8.87 -10.97
N THR A 119 -10.22 8.51 -9.71
CA THR A 119 -9.68 7.20 -9.31
C THR A 119 -10.54 6.51 -8.24
N SER A 120 -10.11 5.33 -7.80
CA SER A 120 -10.79 4.52 -6.79
C SER A 120 -10.14 4.62 -5.40
N THR A 121 -10.97 4.33 -4.40
CA THR A 121 -10.53 3.98 -3.04
C THR A 121 -11.06 2.59 -2.68
N THR A 122 -10.50 1.98 -1.63
CA THR A 122 -10.85 0.62 -1.19
C THR A 122 -11.25 0.60 0.29
N THR A 123 -12.32 -0.13 0.62
CA THR A 123 -12.92 -0.13 1.98
C THR A 123 -11.96 -0.57 3.08
N GLY A 124 -11.08 -1.52 2.79
CA GLY A 124 -10.28 -2.19 3.81
C GLY A 124 -11.06 -3.25 4.58
N ASP A 125 -10.41 -3.85 5.59
CA ASP A 125 -10.94 -4.85 6.53
C ASP A 125 -12.15 -4.45 7.41
N GLY A 126 -12.81 -3.33 7.14
CA GLY A 126 -13.81 -2.72 8.04
C GLY A 126 -15.26 -2.85 7.61
N GLY A 127 -15.52 -3.36 6.41
CA GLY A 127 -16.81 -3.18 5.73
C GLY A 127 -16.96 -1.79 5.12
N MET A 128 -18.11 -1.54 4.48
CA MET A 128 -18.42 -0.28 3.81
C MET A 128 -19.11 0.69 4.77
N THR A 129 -18.57 1.89 4.94
CA THR A 129 -19.26 2.97 5.66
C THR A 129 -20.13 3.79 4.72
N GLN A 130 -21.18 4.43 5.24
CA GLN A 130 -22.06 5.27 4.41
C GLN A 130 -21.33 6.53 3.92
N GLU A 131 -20.45 7.09 4.76
CA GLU A 131 -19.62 8.24 4.43
C GLU A 131 -18.68 7.93 3.27
N GLU A 132 -18.02 6.76 3.30
CA GLU A 132 -17.16 6.29 2.21
C GLU A 132 -17.95 6.05 0.92
N ARG A 133 -19.10 5.37 0.98
CA ARG A 133 -19.88 5.08 -0.23
C ARG A 133 -20.46 6.33 -0.86
N ARG A 134 -20.95 7.29 -0.06
CA ARG A 134 -21.52 8.56 -0.56
C ARG A 134 -20.47 9.48 -1.18
N SER A 135 -19.25 9.44 -0.65
CA SER A 135 -18.16 10.31 -1.12
C SER A 135 -17.39 9.73 -2.31
N SER A 136 -17.46 8.42 -2.54
CA SER A 136 -16.70 7.73 -3.58
C SER A 136 -17.55 7.49 -4.84
N LYS A 137 -17.07 7.93 -6.01
CA LYS A 137 -17.60 7.53 -7.32
C LYS A 137 -17.25 6.07 -7.61
N THR A 138 -16.00 5.69 -7.41
CA THR A 138 -15.50 4.32 -7.59
C THR A 138 -14.97 3.79 -6.26
N LEU A 139 -15.58 2.73 -5.74
CA LEU A 139 -15.22 2.10 -4.46
C LEU A 139 -15.05 0.60 -4.63
N VAL A 140 -13.84 0.13 -4.30
CA VAL A 140 -13.51 -1.31 -4.26
C VAL A 140 -13.84 -1.84 -2.87
N TYR A 141 -14.58 -2.95 -2.82
CA TYR A 141 -15.01 -3.56 -1.57
C TYR A 141 -14.18 -4.80 -1.25
N GLN A 142 -13.61 -4.87 -0.04
CA GLN A 142 -12.78 -6.02 0.34
C GLN A 142 -13.57 -7.18 0.96
N CYS A 143 -13.29 -8.39 0.50
CA CYS A 143 -13.71 -9.65 1.10
C CYS A 143 -12.51 -10.31 1.82
N LEU A 144 -12.62 -10.42 3.14
CA LEU A 144 -11.52 -10.79 4.04
C LEU A 144 -11.67 -12.22 4.55
N PRO A 145 -10.60 -12.85 5.05
CA PRO A 145 -10.67 -14.17 5.67
C PRO A 145 -11.80 -14.34 6.69
N SER A 146 -11.93 -13.40 7.63
CA SER A 146 -12.94 -13.47 8.69
C SER A 146 -14.30 -12.85 8.36
N ARG A 147 -14.50 -12.33 7.14
CA ARG A 147 -15.76 -11.69 6.70
C ARG A 147 -16.27 -10.59 7.64
N TYR A 148 -15.38 -9.90 8.36
CA TYR A 148 -15.77 -8.77 9.20
C TYR A 148 -16.37 -7.65 8.35
N GLY A 149 -17.55 -7.19 8.75
CA GLY A 149 -18.29 -6.19 8.00
C GLY A 149 -18.74 -6.66 6.62
N PHE A 150 -18.70 -7.98 6.33
CA PHE A 150 -19.13 -8.50 5.05
C PHE A 150 -20.65 -8.43 4.88
N ASN A 151 -21.11 -7.57 3.98
CA ASN A 151 -22.52 -7.39 3.68
C ASN A 151 -22.78 -7.58 2.17
N PRO A 152 -23.58 -8.59 1.77
CA PRO A 152 -24.01 -8.80 0.39
C PRO A 152 -24.57 -7.56 -0.31
N ASP A 153 -25.29 -6.71 0.41
CA ASP A 153 -25.89 -5.51 -0.19
C ASP A 153 -24.82 -4.45 -0.50
N ASP A 154 -23.76 -4.37 0.31
CA ASP A 154 -22.62 -3.49 0.05
C ASP A 154 -21.75 -4.05 -1.08
N VAL A 155 -21.63 -5.38 -1.19
CA VAL A 155 -21.02 -6.05 -2.35
C VAL A 155 -21.76 -5.66 -3.63
N ARG A 156 -23.11 -5.64 -3.63
CA ARG A 156 -23.93 -5.16 -4.75
C ARG A 156 -23.87 -3.66 -4.99
N ARG A 157 -23.40 -2.86 -4.04
CA ARG A 157 -23.18 -1.41 -4.19
C ARG A 157 -21.75 -1.02 -4.55
N ALA A 158 -20.79 -1.93 -4.50
CA ALA A 158 -19.38 -1.69 -4.86
C ALA A 158 -19.18 -1.52 -6.37
N ASP A 159 -18.00 -1.05 -6.80
CA ASP A 159 -17.63 -0.96 -8.22
C ASP A 159 -16.64 -2.06 -8.62
N ALA A 160 -15.98 -2.67 -7.65
CA ALA A 160 -15.17 -3.88 -7.78
C ALA A 160 -15.11 -4.60 -6.43
N ILE A 161 -14.70 -5.86 -6.43
CA ILE A 161 -14.54 -6.67 -5.21
C ILE A 161 -13.09 -7.12 -5.12
N GLU A 162 -12.43 -6.92 -3.99
CA GLU A 162 -11.06 -7.39 -3.74
C GLU A 162 -11.06 -8.50 -2.70
N VAL A 163 -10.78 -9.73 -3.13
CA VAL A 163 -10.57 -10.88 -2.25
C VAL A 163 -9.17 -10.81 -1.67
N VAL A 164 -9.06 -10.63 -0.36
CA VAL A 164 -7.79 -10.39 0.33
C VAL A 164 -7.24 -11.69 0.88
N ILE A 165 -6.23 -12.25 0.20
CA ILE A 165 -5.47 -13.39 0.69
C ILE A 165 -4.43 -12.94 1.71
N GLY A 166 -3.84 -11.76 1.50
CA GLY A 166 -2.84 -11.20 2.41
C GLY A 166 -2.46 -9.77 2.06
N GLN A 167 -1.62 -9.17 2.91
CA GLN A 167 -1.06 -7.84 2.72
C GLN A 167 0.44 -7.84 3.02
N GLY A 168 1.17 -6.86 2.48
CA GLY A 168 2.63 -6.79 2.55
C GLY A 168 3.20 -6.64 3.96
N ALA A 169 2.47 -6.00 4.88
CA ALA A 169 2.93 -5.81 6.26
C ALA A 169 2.92 -7.09 7.12
N LYS A 170 2.15 -8.10 6.72
CA LYS A 170 1.96 -9.35 7.46
C LYS A 170 1.47 -10.51 6.59
N PRO A 171 2.21 -10.90 5.53
CA PRO A 171 1.83 -12.07 4.75
C PRO A 171 1.76 -13.32 5.66
N GLY A 172 0.74 -14.16 5.46
CA GLY A 172 0.47 -15.33 6.32
C GLY A 172 -0.11 -15.01 7.71
N GLY A 173 -0.30 -13.73 8.04
CA GLY A 173 -1.03 -13.26 9.21
C GLY A 173 -2.44 -12.76 8.87
N GLY A 174 -3.29 -12.60 9.87
CA GLY A 174 -4.62 -11.99 9.72
C GLY A 174 -4.67 -10.51 10.08
N GLY A 175 -5.72 -9.82 9.60
CA GLY A 175 -6.17 -8.51 10.08
C GLY A 175 -6.17 -8.40 11.62
N MET A 176 -5.81 -7.22 12.15
CA MET A 176 -5.74 -6.98 13.59
C MET A 176 -6.26 -5.59 13.90
N LEU A 177 -7.17 -5.50 14.87
CA LEU A 177 -7.65 -4.23 15.42
C LEU A 177 -7.74 -4.37 16.94
N LEU A 178 -6.99 -3.54 17.67
CA LEU A 178 -6.98 -3.60 19.13
C LEU A 178 -8.30 -3.08 19.71
N GLY A 179 -8.73 -3.67 20.82
CA GLY A 179 -10.02 -3.44 21.47
C GLY A 179 -10.28 -1.99 21.86
N GLN A 180 -9.23 -1.23 22.17
CA GLN A 180 -9.29 0.22 22.38
C GLN A 180 -9.80 1.02 21.18
N LYS A 181 -9.82 0.41 19.98
CA LYS A 181 -10.38 0.97 18.74
C LYS A 181 -11.69 0.29 18.35
N VAL A 182 -12.18 -0.67 19.11
CA VAL A 182 -13.46 -1.34 18.88
C VAL A 182 -14.52 -0.62 19.69
N ASN A 183 -14.86 0.60 19.25
CA ASN A 183 -15.97 1.38 19.81
C ASN A 183 -17.34 0.74 19.41
N PRO A 184 -18.47 1.20 19.97
CA PRO A 184 -19.78 0.61 19.67
C PRO A 184 -20.13 0.58 18.17
N ARG A 185 -19.70 1.58 17.39
CA ARG A 185 -19.94 1.64 15.95
C ARG A 185 -19.14 0.58 15.20
N VAL A 186 -17.85 0.45 15.49
CA VAL A 186 -16.97 -0.59 14.91
C VAL A 186 -17.45 -1.99 15.31
N ALA A 187 -17.80 -2.17 16.58
CA ALA A 187 -18.36 -3.39 17.14
C ALA A 187 -19.61 -3.84 16.37
N ALA A 188 -20.58 -2.93 16.17
CA ALA A 188 -21.80 -3.20 15.42
C ALA A 188 -21.52 -3.56 13.96
N MET A 189 -20.64 -2.83 13.28
CA MET A 189 -20.30 -3.12 11.88
C MET A 189 -19.64 -4.49 11.70
N ARG A 190 -18.86 -4.95 12.67
CA ARG A 190 -18.09 -6.19 12.57
C ARG A 190 -18.71 -7.37 13.29
N THR A 191 -19.88 -7.18 13.91
CA THR A 191 -20.56 -8.19 14.75
C THR A 191 -19.63 -8.70 15.85
N LEU A 192 -18.98 -7.77 16.56
CA LEU A 192 -18.02 -8.04 17.63
C LEU A 192 -18.44 -7.37 18.94
N PRO A 193 -18.06 -7.90 20.12
CA PRO A 193 -18.19 -7.16 21.37
C PRO A 193 -17.28 -5.92 21.39
N ALA A 194 -17.79 -4.80 21.91
CA ALA A 194 -17.00 -3.58 22.09
C ALA A 194 -15.83 -3.81 23.06
N GLY A 195 -14.69 -3.17 22.79
CA GLY A 195 -13.49 -3.27 23.64
C GLY A 195 -12.67 -4.56 23.47
N VAL A 196 -13.11 -5.52 22.65
CA VAL A 196 -12.40 -6.79 22.44
C VAL A 196 -11.45 -6.69 21.24
N ASP A 197 -10.22 -7.17 21.39
CA ASP A 197 -9.26 -7.28 20.30
C ASP A 197 -9.82 -8.15 19.17
N GLN A 198 -9.84 -7.60 17.96
CA GLN A 198 -10.12 -8.37 16.75
C GLN A 198 -8.84 -8.96 16.18
N ARG A 199 -8.85 -10.28 15.98
CA ARG A 199 -7.83 -11.01 15.22
C ARG A 199 -8.51 -11.81 14.13
N SER A 200 -8.29 -11.42 12.89
CA SER A 200 -8.78 -12.18 11.75
C SER A 200 -7.99 -13.48 11.59
N ALA A 201 -8.64 -14.48 11.01
CA ALA A 201 -7.96 -15.71 10.61
C ALA A 201 -6.91 -15.41 9.52
N SER A 202 -5.81 -16.15 9.53
CA SER A 202 -4.77 -16.06 8.49
C SER A 202 -5.19 -16.66 7.14
N ARG A 203 -6.27 -17.45 7.13
CA ARG A 203 -6.84 -18.09 5.95
C ARG A 203 -8.34 -17.90 5.94
N HIS A 204 -8.92 -17.83 4.75
CA HIS A 204 -10.37 -17.91 4.61
C HIS A 204 -10.81 -19.30 5.11
N PRO A 205 -11.80 -19.38 6.03
CA PRO A 205 -12.21 -20.64 6.63
C PRO A 205 -13.02 -21.53 5.67
N ASP A 206 -13.52 -20.94 4.58
CA ASP A 206 -14.46 -21.52 3.63
C ASP A 206 -13.82 -21.98 2.31
N TRP A 207 -12.48 -21.98 2.23
CA TRP A 207 -11.72 -22.59 1.14
C TRP A 207 -10.31 -22.99 1.59
N THR A 208 -9.74 -24.02 0.95
CA THR A 208 -8.43 -24.58 1.33
C THR A 208 -7.34 -24.38 0.28
N GLY A 209 -7.75 -24.20 -0.97
CA GLY A 209 -6.84 -24.02 -2.10
C GLY A 209 -7.42 -23.15 -3.22
N PRO A 210 -6.67 -22.99 -4.32
CA PRO A 210 -7.05 -22.13 -5.44
C PRO A 210 -8.31 -22.60 -6.19
N ASP A 211 -8.59 -23.92 -6.21
CA ASP A 211 -9.80 -24.46 -6.84
C ASP A 211 -11.06 -24.07 -6.04
N ASP A 212 -11.00 -24.16 -4.71
CA ASP A 212 -12.07 -23.69 -3.83
C ASP A 212 -12.23 -22.16 -3.92
N LEU A 213 -11.12 -21.42 -4.06
CA LEU A 213 -11.15 -19.97 -4.29
C LEU A 213 -11.86 -19.62 -5.60
N ALA A 214 -11.71 -20.44 -6.65
CA ALA A 214 -12.43 -20.26 -7.91
C ALA A 214 -13.95 -20.30 -7.70
N ILE A 215 -14.45 -21.23 -6.87
CA ILE A 215 -15.86 -21.31 -6.50
C ILE A 215 -16.29 -20.04 -5.77
N LYS A 216 -15.47 -19.52 -4.83
CA LYS A 216 -15.78 -18.27 -4.12
C LYS A 216 -15.78 -17.04 -5.02
N ILE A 217 -14.89 -16.99 -6.00
CA ILE A 217 -14.90 -15.94 -7.02
C ILE A 217 -16.17 -16.05 -7.88
N GLN A 218 -16.59 -17.26 -8.24
CA GLN A 218 -17.84 -17.48 -8.96
C GLN A 218 -19.07 -17.02 -8.16
N GLU A 219 -19.17 -17.34 -6.86
CA GLU A 219 -20.25 -16.85 -5.99
C GLU A 219 -20.31 -15.31 -5.96
N LEU A 220 -19.15 -14.63 -5.92
CA LEU A 220 -19.07 -13.16 -5.96
C LEU A 220 -19.45 -12.57 -7.32
N ARG A 221 -19.24 -13.32 -8.42
CA ARG A 221 -19.72 -12.91 -9.74
C ARG A 221 -21.23 -13.05 -9.85
N GLU A 222 -21.77 -14.18 -9.41
CA GLU A 222 -23.21 -14.45 -9.43
C GLU A 222 -23.98 -13.42 -8.59
N ILE A 223 -23.51 -13.07 -7.39
CA ILE A 223 -24.20 -12.08 -6.55
C ILE A 223 -24.16 -10.66 -7.13
N THR A 224 -23.27 -10.40 -8.09
CA THR A 224 -23.11 -9.11 -8.75
C THR A 224 -23.49 -9.12 -10.22
N ASP A 225 -24.23 -10.15 -10.67
CA ASP A 225 -24.69 -10.31 -12.05
C ASP A 225 -23.55 -10.20 -13.09
N TRP A 226 -22.35 -10.67 -12.71
CA TRP A 226 -21.12 -10.59 -13.51
C TRP A 226 -20.70 -9.17 -13.89
N GLU A 227 -21.27 -8.15 -13.24
CA GLU A 227 -20.97 -6.76 -13.56
C GLU A 227 -19.59 -6.34 -13.08
N LYS A 228 -19.14 -6.86 -11.93
CA LYS A 228 -18.01 -6.29 -11.20
C LYS A 228 -16.74 -7.11 -11.37
N PRO A 229 -15.58 -6.46 -11.56
CA PRO A 229 -14.32 -7.16 -11.57
C PRO A 229 -13.93 -7.63 -10.17
N ILE A 230 -13.31 -8.80 -10.14
CA ILE A 230 -12.81 -9.46 -8.93
C ILE A 230 -11.29 -9.36 -8.90
N TYR A 231 -10.78 -8.66 -7.89
CA TYR A 231 -9.37 -8.50 -7.64
C TYR A 231 -8.94 -9.56 -6.63
N VAL A 232 -7.73 -10.11 -6.78
CA VAL A 232 -7.13 -11.01 -5.79
C VAL A 232 -5.87 -10.35 -5.26
N LYS A 233 -5.89 -10.01 -3.97
CA LYS A 233 -4.78 -9.33 -3.30
C LYS A 233 -3.94 -10.30 -2.49
N VAL A 234 -2.64 -10.35 -2.77
CA VAL A 234 -1.66 -11.18 -2.08
C VAL A 234 -0.51 -10.33 -1.55
N GLY A 235 0.00 -10.69 -0.36
CA GLY A 235 1.26 -10.16 0.13
C GLY A 235 2.42 -10.80 -0.63
N ALA A 236 3.40 -10.01 -1.08
CA ALA A 236 4.50 -10.50 -1.89
C ALA A 236 5.38 -11.47 -1.09
N THR A 237 5.22 -12.77 -1.37
CA THR A 237 6.04 -13.83 -0.78
C THR A 237 6.57 -14.74 -1.87
N ARG A 238 5.73 -15.65 -2.40
CA ARG A 238 6.03 -16.53 -3.52
C ARG A 238 5.35 -15.99 -4.77
N THR A 239 5.60 -14.71 -5.05
CA THR A 239 4.82 -13.89 -5.99
C THR A 239 4.58 -14.57 -7.34
N PHE A 240 5.60 -15.18 -7.94
CA PHE A 240 5.45 -15.90 -9.21
C PHE A 240 4.37 -16.99 -9.15
N ASN A 241 4.36 -17.80 -8.09
CA ASN A 241 3.38 -18.87 -7.92
C ASN A 241 2.02 -18.31 -7.49
N ASP A 242 2.01 -17.38 -6.55
CA ASP A 242 0.77 -16.81 -5.99
C ASP A 242 -0.04 -16.09 -7.08
N VAL A 243 0.62 -15.40 -8.01
CA VAL A 243 -0.03 -14.76 -9.18
C VAL A 243 -0.66 -15.80 -10.09
N LYS A 244 0.05 -16.90 -10.41
CA LYS A 244 -0.51 -17.97 -11.24
C LYS A 244 -1.76 -18.59 -10.62
N LEU A 245 -1.73 -18.82 -9.31
CA LEU A 245 -2.86 -19.35 -8.57
C LEU A 245 -4.05 -18.37 -8.53
N ALA A 246 -3.78 -17.07 -8.37
CA ALA A 246 -4.81 -16.04 -8.45
C ALA A 246 -5.48 -15.99 -9.84
N VAL A 247 -4.68 -16.07 -10.91
CA VAL A 247 -5.17 -16.09 -12.30
C VAL A 247 -6.00 -17.35 -12.57
N HIS A 248 -5.55 -18.51 -12.10
CA HIS A 248 -6.27 -19.80 -12.18
C HIS A 248 -7.61 -19.73 -11.46
N ALA A 249 -7.64 -19.14 -10.25
CA ALA A 249 -8.87 -18.94 -9.49
C ALA A 249 -9.86 -17.96 -10.15
N GLY A 250 -9.47 -17.28 -11.23
CA GLY A 250 -10.36 -16.41 -12.00
C GLY A 250 -10.28 -14.93 -11.63
N ALA A 251 -9.14 -14.46 -11.13
CA ALA A 251 -8.88 -13.03 -10.95
C ALA A 251 -9.02 -12.26 -12.27
N ASP A 252 -9.70 -11.11 -12.21
CA ASP A 252 -9.68 -10.08 -13.25
C ASP A 252 -8.46 -9.15 -13.08
N VAL A 253 -8.07 -8.92 -11.83
CA VAL A 253 -6.92 -8.09 -11.45
C VAL A 253 -6.17 -8.79 -10.32
N VAL A 254 -4.84 -8.79 -10.38
CA VAL A 254 -4.00 -9.26 -9.27
C VAL A 254 -3.36 -8.06 -8.59
N VAL A 255 -3.45 -8.00 -7.26
CA VAL A 255 -2.86 -6.93 -6.45
C VAL A 255 -1.70 -7.51 -5.64
N ILE A 256 -0.49 -7.07 -5.93
CA ILE A 256 0.73 -7.49 -5.22
C ILE A 256 1.17 -6.42 -4.25
N ASP A 257 1.23 -6.76 -2.96
CA ASP A 257 1.61 -5.83 -1.91
C ASP A 257 2.97 -6.23 -1.31
N GLY A 258 4.02 -5.47 -1.66
CA GLY A 258 5.39 -5.69 -1.21
C GLY A 258 5.56 -5.47 0.29
N MET A 259 6.65 -5.99 0.87
CA MET A 259 6.87 -5.96 2.32
C MET A 259 6.89 -4.54 2.94
N GLN A 260 7.10 -3.51 2.14
CA GLN A 260 7.00 -2.10 2.56
C GLN A 260 5.54 -1.64 2.77
N GLY A 261 4.55 -2.50 2.50
CA GLY A 261 3.13 -2.26 2.77
C GLY A 261 2.88 -1.85 4.23
N GLY A 262 1.92 -0.96 4.43
CA GLY A 262 1.58 -0.44 5.76
C GLY A 262 0.55 -1.29 6.51
N THR A 263 0.48 -1.11 7.82
CA THR A 263 -0.62 -1.61 8.67
C THR A 263 -0.88 -0.64 9.81
N ALA A 264 -2.08 -0.69 10.40
CA ALA A 264 -2.33 0.01 11.65
C ALA A 264 -1.86 -0.82 12.86
N ALA A 265 -1.91 -2.15 12.76
CA ALA A 265 -1.53 -3.06 13.84
C ALA A 265 -1.09 -4.41 13.27
N THR A 266 0.13 -4.80 13.61
CA THR A 266 0.59 -6.20 13.63
C THR A 266 1.89 -6.29 14.42
N GLN A 267 2.37 -7.51 14.65
CA GLN A 267 3.64 -7.75 15.31
C GLN A 267 4.82 -7.21 14.48
N THR A 268 5.77 -6.53 15.13
CA THR A 268 6.98 -5.99 14.47
C THR A 268 7.77 -7.08 13.73
N CYS A 269 7.77 -8.32 14.23
CA CYS A 269 8.48 -9.43 13.58
C CYS A 269 7.93 -9.75 12.17
N PHE A 270 6.61 -9.64 11.95
CA PHE A 270 6.02 -9.80 10.62
C PHE A 270 6.44 -8.67 9.68
N ILE A 271 6.27 -7.42 10.14
CA ILE A 271 6.52 -6.22 9.31
C ILE A 271 7.97 -6.20 8.82
N GLU A 272 8.92 -6.57 9.69
CA GLU A 272 10.34 -6.48 9.35
C GLU A 272 10.87 -7.72 8.61
N ASN A 273 10.28 -8.91 8.75
CA ASN A 273 10.94 -10.16 8.33
C ASN A 273 10.13 -11.06 7.41
N VAL A 274 8.88 -10.71 7.06
CA VAL A 274 8.02 -11.57 6.24
C VAL A 274 7.63 -10.87 4.94
N GLY A 275 7.92 -11.54 3.82
CA GLY A 275 7.68 -11.02 2.47
C GLY A 275 8.94 -10.50 1.78
N ILE A 276 8.79 -10.10 0.52
CA ILE A 276 9.86 -9.57 -0.32
C ILE A 276 9.60 -8.10 -0.72
N PRO A 277 10.65 -7.34 -1.08
CA PRO A 277 10.51 -5.95 -1.53
C PRO A 277 9.63 -5.83 -2.78
N THR A 278 8.85 -4.75 -2.85
CA THR A 278 8.00 -4.42 -4.01
C THR A 278 8.79 -4.48 -5.32
N LEU A 279 10.02 -3.97 -5.33
CA LEU A 279 10.91 -3.93 -6.50
C LEU A 279 11.12 -5.32 -7.12
N ALA A 280 11.34 -6.35 -6.29
CA ALA A 280 11.49 -7.74 -6.73
C ALA A 280 10.15 -8.37 -7.10
N ALA A 281 9.09 -8.02 -6.37
CA ALA A 281 7.77 -8.60 -6.55
C ALA A 281 7.14 -8.24 -7.90
N VAL A 282 7.31 -6.99 -8.37
CA VAL A 282 6.70 -6.54 -9.64
C VAL A 282 7.12 -7.43 -10.81
N ARG A 283 8.43 -7.67 -10.98
CA ARG A 283 8.93 -8.49 -12.09
C ARG A 283 8.48 -9.94 -12.00
N GLN A 284 8.52 -10.54 -10.81
CA GLN A 284 8.02 -11.91 -10.62
C GLN A 284 6.53 -12.04 -10.98
N ALA A 285 5.73 -11.02 -10.71
CA ALA A 285 4.32 -11.02 -11.08
C ALA A 285 4.12 -10.89 -12.59
N VAL A 286 4.86 -10.02 -13.26
CA VAL A 286 4.80 -9.88 -14.71
C VAL A 286 5.25 -11.16 -15.40
N ASP A 287 6.34 -11.79 -14.97
CA ASP A 287 6.79 -13.06 -15.56
C ASP A 287 5.72 -14.15 -15.40
N ALA A 288 5.01 -14.20 -14.27
CA ALA A 288 3.94 -15.16 -14.05
C ALA A 288 2.76 -14.94 -15.00
N LEU A 289 2.41 -13.68 -15.28
CA LEU A 289 1.40 -13.33 -16.26
C LEU A 289 1.84 -13.66 -17.69
N GLU A 290 3.12 -13.41 -18.03
CA GLU A 290 3.70 -13.75 -19.34
C GLU A 290 3.73 -15.27 -19.57
N ASP A 291 4.17 -16.03 -18.57
CA ASP A 291 4.23 -17.50 -18.64
C ASP A 291 2.84 -18.13 -18.83
N LEU A 292 1.79 -17.51 -18.29
CA LEU A 292 0.40 -17.94 -18.50
C LEU A 292 -0.24 -17.38 -19.78
N ASN A 293 0.47 -16.53 -20.55
CA ASN A 293 -0.09 -15.77 -21.68
C ASN A 293 -1.29 -14.87 -21.28
N MET A 294 -1.24 -14.32 -20.07
CA MET A 294 -2.32 -13.53 -19.46
C MET A 294 -1.97 -12.04 -19.33
N LYS A 295 -0.76 -11.63 -19.70
CA LYS A 295 -0.39 -10.21 -19.80
C LYS A 295 -1.35 -9.48 -20.76
N GLY A 296 -1.89 -8.34 -20.31
CA GLY A 296 -2.90 -7.57 -21.04
C GLY A 296 -4.34 -8.09 -20.89
N GLN A 297 -4.54 -9.31 -20.39
CA GLN A 297 -5.88 -9.86 -20.06
C GLN A 297 -6.21 -9.73 -18.58
N VAL A 298 -5.24 -10.04 -17.70
CA VAL A 298 -5.31 -9.83 -16.25
C VAL A 298 -4.43 -8.65 -15.90
N GLN A 299 -5.01 -7.60 -15.31
CA GLN A 299 -4.24 -6.42 -14.93
C GLN A 299 -3.50 -6.63 -13.60
N LEU A 300 -2.35 -5.98 -13.46
CA LEU A 300 -1.49 -6.01 -12.30
C LEU A 300 -1.49 -4.66 -11.57
N ILE A 301 -1.93 -4.67 -10.31
CA ILE A 301 -1.75 -3.54 -9.39
C ILE A 301 -0.61 -3.86 -8.43
N VAL A 302 0.31 -2.92 -8.26
CA VAL A 302 1.40 -3.06 -7.27
C VAL A 302 1.27 -2.06 -6.12
N SER A 303 1.58 -2.52 -4.91
CA SER A 303 1.47 -1.76 -3.67
C SER A 303 2.69 -2.01 -2.79
N GLY A 304 2.90 -1.13 -1.82
CA GLY A 304 3.99 -1.20 -0.85
C GLY A 304 5.15 -0.28 -1.22
N GLY A 305 5.42 0.72 -0.37
CA GLY A 305 6.58 1.61 -0.53
C GLY A 305 6.48 2.71 -1.59
N ILE A 306 5.39 2.81 -2.36
CA ILE A 306 5.23 3.81 -3.43
C ILE A 306 4.88 5.18 -2.85
N ARG A 307 5.67 6.22 -3.19
CA ARG A 307 5.59 7.56 -2.55
C ARG A 307 5.59 8.73 -3.53
N THR A 308 6.21 8.59 -4.69
CA THR A 308 6.40 9.71 -5.65
C THR A 308 5.88 9.34 -7.03
N GLY A 309 5.63 10.31 -7.91
CA GLY A 309 5.23 10.02 -9.29
C GLY A 309 6.35 9.31 -10.07
N ALA A 310 7.60 9.48 -9.66
CA ALA A 310 8.73 8.67 -10.15
C ALA A 310 8.62 7.19 -9.72
N ASP A 311 8.22 6.91 -8.48
CA ASP A 311 7.94 5.53 -8.05
C ASP A 311 6.80 4.91 -8.88
N VAL A 312 5.74 5.69 -9.13
CA VAL A 312 4.63 5.28 -10.00
C VAL A 312 5.16 4.95 -11.40
N ALA A 313 5.89 5.87 -12.03
CA ALA A 313 6.44 5.67 -13.37
C ALA A 313 7.32 4.41 -13.45
N LYS A 314 8.17 4.17 -12.45
CA LYS A 314 9.03 2.99 -12.39
C LYS A 314 8.22 1.71 -12.22
N ALA A 315 7.17 1.72 -11.42
CA ALA A 315 6.27 0.58 -11.28
C ALA A 315 5.57 0.23 -12.61
N LEU A 316 5.07 1.24 -13.33
CA LEU A 316 4.48 1.04 -14.67
C LEU A 316 5.52 0.52 -15.67
N ALA A 317 6.70 1.13 -15.72
CA ALA A 317 7.80 0.71 -16.59
C ALA A 317 8.20 -0.76 -16.36
N LEU A 318 8.16 -1.24 -15.11
CA LEU A 318 8.45 -2.64 -14.76
C LEU A 318 7.30 -3.61 -15.10
N GLY A 319 6.14 -3.09 -15.53
CA GLY A 319 5.01 -3.85 -16.07
C GLY A 319 3.75 -3.87 -15.20
N ALA A 320 3.60 -2.97 -14.24
CA ALA A 320 2.32 -2.78 -13.55
C ALA A 320 1.34 -1.94 -14.38
N ASP A 321 0.05 -2.25 -14.33
CA ASP A 321 -1.01 -1.46 -14.98
C ASP A 321 -1.49 -0.30 -14.10
N ALA A 322 -1.35 -0.45 -12.77
CA ALA A 322 -1.62 0.61 -11.81
C ALA A 322 -0.87 0.38 -10.50
N VAL A 323 -0.87 1.39 -9.64
CA VAL A 323 -0.34 1.30 -8.30
C VAL A 323 -1.43 1.57 -7.26
N ALA A 324 -1.31 0.98 -6.07
CA ALA A 324 -2.13 1.33 -4.92
C ALA A 324 -1.27 1.95 -3.82
N ILE A 325 -1.68 3.13 -3.33
CA ILE A 325 -0.90 3.90 -2.34
C ILE A 325 -1.69 4.01 -1.03
N GLY A 326 -1.10 3.53 0.06
CA GLY A 326 -1.63 3.65 1.42
C GLY A 326 -0.88 4.68 2.25
N GLN A 327 0.35 4.37 2.66
CA GLN A 327 1.13 5.21 3.59
C GLN A 327 1.37 6.62 3.05
N GLY A 328 1.72 6.80 1.77
CA GLY A 328 1.90 8.13 1.16
C GLY A 328 0.64 8.99 1.23
N VAL A 329 -0.53 8.39 1.02
CA VAL A 329 -1.84 9.06 1.15
C VAL A 329 -2.10 9.46 2.61
N LEU A 330 -1.76 8.61 3.59
CA LEU A 330 -1.88 8.96 5.01
C LEU A 330 -0.95 10.12 5.40
N MET A 331 0.29 10.15 4.88
CA MET A 331 1.20 11.28 5.09
C MET A 331 0.62 12.56 4.49
N ALA A 332 0.02 12.50 3.29
CA ALA A 332 -0.65 13.64 2.67
C ALA A 332 -1.84 14.17 3.50
N LEU A 333 -2.58 13.31 4.21
CA LEU A 333 -3.62 13.74 5.14
C LEU A 333 -3.05 14.52 6.34
N GLY A 334 -1.80 14.24 6.72
CA GLY A 334 -1.13 14.84 7.88
C GLY A 334 -0.64 13.80 8.91
N CYS A 335 -0.64 12.50 8.59
CA CYS A 335 0.03 11.51 9.43
C CYS A 335 1.48 11.94 9.69
N ASN A 336 1.92 11.87 10.95
CA ASN A 336 3.26 12.32 11.37
C ASN A 336 3.57 13.83 11.20
N SER A 337 2.57 14.66 10.90
CA SER A 337 2.69 16.12 10.89
C SER A 337 2.90 16.68 12.30
N ASP A 338 3.60 17.80 12.40
CA ASP A 338 3.76 18.58 13.64
C ASP A 338 2.48 19.34 14.03
N THR A 339 1.54 19.46 13.10
CA THR A 339 0.29 20.21 13.22
C THR A 339 -0.92 19.43 12.69
N TYR A 340 -2.11 19.76 13.20
CA TYR A 340 -3.40 19.31 12.67
C TYR A 340 -4.34 20.51 12.44
N PHE A 341 -5.34 20.35 11.57
CA PHE A 341 -6.29 21.41 11.26
C PHE A 341 -7.63 21.16 11.96
N LYS A 342 -8.09 22.13 12.75
CA LYS A 342 -9.36 22.05 13.48
C LYS A 342 -9.94 23.45 13.65
N ASP A 343 -11.26 23.59 13.47
CA ASP A 343 -12.01 24.83 13.68
C ASP A 343 -11.42 26.05 12.94
N GLY A 344 -10.98 25.84 11.69
CA GLY A 344 -10.45 26.90 10.83
C GLY A 344 -8.98 27.27 11.07
N ALA A 345 -8.29 26.63 12.01
CA ALA A 345 -6.91 26.94 12.37
C ALA A 345 -6.00 25.70 12.42
N LEU A 346 -4.69 25.92 12.29
CA LEU A 346 -3.67 24.92 12.57
C LEU A 346 -3.33 24.91 14.05
N HIS A 347 -3.28 23.72 14.63
CA HIS A 347 -2.94 23.49 16.02
C HIS A 347 -1.68 22.62 16.11
N PRO A 348 -0.77 22.90 17.05
CA PRO A 348 0.40 22.05 17.27
C PRO A 348 -0.01 20.67 17.82
N ALA A 349 0.72 19.63 17.46
CA ALA A 349 0.51 18.25 17.89
C ALA A 349 1.65 17.70 18.78
N ALA A 350 2.71 18.49 19.01
CA ALA A 350 3.94 18.04 19.64
C ALA A 350 3.72 17.48 21.06
N ALA A 351 2.86 18.12 21.86
CA ALA A 351 2.55 17.67 23.21
C ALA A 351 1.87 16.28 23.21
N GLU A 352 0.98 16.04 22.26
CA GLU A 352 0.28 14.75 22.12
C GLU A 352 1.17 13.65 21.57
N TYR A 353 2.11 13.97 20.67
CA TYR A 353 3.16 13.01 20.30
C TYR A 353 4.06 12.67 21.49
N ALA A 354 4.47 13.66 22.28
CA ALA A 354 5.29 13.46 23.47
C ALA A 354 4.56 12.60 24.53
N ALA A 355 3.24 12.80 24.70
CA ALA A 355 2.40 11.96 25.57
C ALA A 355 2.34 10.48 25.11
N LEU A 356 2.70 10.19 23.87
CA LEU A 356 2.85 8.85 23.32
C LEU A 356 4.31 8.37 23.30
N ASN A 357 5.24 9.08 23.95
CA ASN A 357 6.68 8.81 23.91
C ASN A 357 7.24 8.77 22.48
N THR A 358 6.80 9.69 21.63
CA THR A 358 7.28 9.81 20.25
C THR A 358 7.28 11.28 19.81
N ALA A 359 7.59 11.54 18.55
CA ALA A 359 7.63 12.87 17.94
C ALA A 359 7.04 12.82 16.52
N PRO A 360 6.60 13.96 15.96
CA PRO A 360 6.29 14.06 14.53
C PRO A 360 7.42 13.47 13.67
N GLY A 361 7.07 12.72 12.62
CA GLY A 361 8.02 11.98 11.78
C GLY A 361 8.43 10.59 12.29
N TYR A 362 8.24 10.28 13.57
CA TYR A 362 8.72 9.02 14.18
C TYR A 362 7.59 8.08 14.65
N CYS A 363 6.34 8.55 14.65
CA CYS A 363 5.22 7.84 15.25
C CYS A 363 4.79 6.62 14.41
N HIS A 364 4.68 5.49 15.10
CA HIS A 364 4.15 4.21 14.60
C HIS A 364 3.08 3.62 15.55
N HIS A 365 2.47 4.45 16.40
CA HIS A 365 1.50 4.04 17.43
C HIS A 365 0.05 3.94 16.93
N CYS A 366 -0.17 3.67 15.64
CA CYS A 366 -1.50 3.60 15.02
C CYS A 366 -2.45 2.58 15.70
N HIS A 367 -1.87 1.55 16.30
CA HIS A 367 -2.56 0.49 17.04
C HIS A 367 -3.23 1.00 18.33
N THR A 368 -2.71 2.09 18.91
CA THR A 368 -3.20 2.67 20.19
C THR A 368 -4.55 3.35 20.07
N GLY A 369 -4.95 3.78 18.87
CA GLY A 369 -6.13 4.62 18.66
C GLY A 369 -5.94 6.07 19.12
N LYS A 370 -4.76 6.46 19.61
CA LYS A 370 -4.49 7.80 20.17
C LYS A 370 -3.84 8.75 19.17
N CYS A 371 -4.14 8.62 17.88
CA CYS A 371 -3.47 9.38 16.82
C CYS A 371 -3.59 10.90 17.05
N PRO A 372 -2.46 11.63 17.26
CA PRO A 372 -2.48 13.07 17.56
C PRO A 372 -3.12 13.95 16.49
N VAL A 373 -3.16 13.46 15.25
CA VAL A 373 -3.64 14.19 14.06
C VAL A 373 -4.96 13.63 13.52
N GLY A 374 -5.65 12.78 14.28
CA GLY A 374 -7.00 12.30 13.94
C GLY A 374 -7.10 11.26 12.82
N VAL A 375 -5.98 10.73 12.33
CA VAL A 375 -5.97 9.75 11.21
C VAL A 375 -6.32 8.34 11.68
N THR A 376 -5.57 7.79 12.63
CA THR A 376 -5.71 6.38 13.08
C THR A 376 -6.36 6.29 14.47
N THR A 377 -7.58 6.79 14.59
CA THR A 377 -8.33 6.86 15.87
C THR A 377 -9.79 6.45 15.71
N GLN A 378 -10.43 6.13 16.82
CA GLN A 378 -11.88 5.94 16.98
C GLN A 378 -12.42 6.75 18.17
N ASP A 379 -11.58 7.65 18.71
CA ASP A 379 -11.95 8.63 19.72
C ASP A 379 -12.60 9.83 19.03
N ALA A 380 -13.79 10.21 19.49
CA ALA A 380 -14.59 11.25 18.87
C ALA A 380 -13.91 12.64 18.91
N GLY A 381 -13.10 12.91 19.94
CA GLY A 381 -12.38 14.18 20.07
C GLY A 381 -11.17 14.26 19.14
N LEU A 382 -10.40 13.17 19.04
CA LEU A 382 -9.25 13.07 18.14
C LEU A 382 -9.69 13.01 16.68
N GLU A 383 -10.80 12.36 16.36
CA GLU A 383 -11.34 12.28 14.99
C GLU A 383 -11.60 13.67 14.38
N GLN A 384 -12.07 14.62 15.18
CA GLN A 384 -12.30 16.01 14.74
C GLN A 384 -11.02 16.76 14.32
N ARG A 385 -9.83 16.22 14.62
CA ARG A 385 -8.54 16.81 14.21
C ARG A 385 -8.25 16.61 12.72
N LEU A 386 -9.04 15.79 12.04
CA LEU A 386 -9.06 15.68 10.59
C LEU A 386 -10.45 16.07 10.06
N GLN A 387 -10.50 17.18 9.33
CA GLN A 387 -11.69 17.63 8.63
C GLN A 387 -11.75 17.00 7.22
N PRO A 388 -12.85 16.32 6.83
CA PRO A 388 -12.94 15.58 5.57
C PRO A 388 -12.58 16.41 4.33
N GLU A 389 -13.09 17.64 4.21
CA GLU A 389 -12.85 18.53 3.07
C GLU A 389 -11.37 18.91 2.93
N GLU A 390 -10.72 19.25 4.05
CA GLU A 390 -9.29 19.61 4.06
C GLU A 390 -8.41 18.39 3.79
N GLY A 391 -8.75 17.23 4.38
CA GLY A 391 -8.08 15.97 4.08
C GLY A 391 -8.19 15.63 2.59
N ALA A 392 -9.39 15.73 2.03
CA ALA A 392 -9.65 15.47 0.62
C ALA A 392 -8.85 16.41 -0.29
N ARG A 393 -8.79 17.71 0.05
CA ARG A 393 -8.01 18.71 -0.68
C ARG A 393 -6.52 18.35 -0.72
N ARG A 394 -5.94 17.95 0.42
CA ARG A 394 -4.52 17.56 0.52
C ARG A 394 -4.22 16.30 -0.29
N VAL A 395 -5.04 15.25 -0.13
CA VAL A 395 -4.86 13.99 -0.87
C VAL A 395 -5.04 14.20 -2.37
N ARG A 396 -6.05 14.97 -2.80
CA ARG A 396 -6.23 15.32 -4.21
C ARG A 396 -5.01 16.04 -4.78
N ASN A 397 -4.45 17.01 -4.04
CA ASN A 397 -3.24 17.72 -4.48
C ASN A 397 -2.05 16.75 -4.60
N TYR A 398 -1.89 15.84 -3.64
CA TYR A 398 -0.86 14.80 -3.70
C TYR A 398 -1.03 13.89 -4.92
N LEU A 399 -2.21 13.30 -5.14
CA LEU A 399 -2.49 12.46 -6.32
C LEU A 399 -2.26 13.21 -7.64
N LYS A 400 -2.68 14.49 -7.70
CA LYS A 400 -2.42 15.36 -8.85
C LYS A 400 -0.92 15.53 -9.10
N THR A 401 -0.13 15.79 -8.07
CA THR A 401 1.34 15.92 -8.18
C THR A 401 1.96 14.62 -8.70
N LEU A 402 1.59 13.47 -8.13
CA LEU A 402 2.09 12.18 -8.60
C LEU A 402 1.80 11.95 -10.10
N ASN A 403 0.60 12.32 -10.55
CA ASN A 403 0.23 12.18 -11.96
C ASN A 403 0.98 13.15 -12.89
N ILE A 404 1.23 14.38 -12.43
CA ILE A 404 2.05 15.36 -13.17
C ILE A 404 3.48 14.86 -13.32
N GLU A 405 4.08 14.36 -12.23
CA GLU A 405 5.42 13.78 -12.24
C GLU A 405 5.51 12.56 -13.17
N LEU A 406 4.55 11.63 -13.06
CA LEU A 406 4.43 10.45 -13.93
C LEU A 406 4.41 10.84 -15.41
N THR A 407 3.50 11.74 -15.80
CA THR A 407 3.37 12.17 -17.21
C THR A 407 4.57 12.96 -17.70
N THR A 408 5.24 13.70 -16.80
CA THR A 408 6.48 14.42 -17.13
C THR A 408 7.61 13.44 -17.45
N ILE A 409 7.75 12.39 -16.67
CA ILE A 409 8.73 11.33 -16.93
C ILE A 409 8.41 10.58 -18.21
N ALA A 410 7.15 10.16 -18.41
CA ALA A 410 6.73 9.46 -19.63
C ALA A 410 7.05 10.28 -20.89
N ARG A 411 6.73 11.59 -20.89
CA ARG A 411 7.09 12.50 -21.99
C ARG A 411 8.60 12.67 -22.16
N ALA A 412 9.36 12.72 -21.07
CA ALA A 412 10.82 12.75 -21.12
C ALA A 412 11.40 11.47 -21.75
N CYS A 413 10.74 10.32 -21.63
CA CYS A 413 11.10 9.07 -22.32
C CYS A 413 10.53 8.96 -23.74
N GLY A 414 9.88 10.01 -24.27
CA GLY A 414 9.30 9.99 -25.62
C GLY A 414 7.93 9.31 -25.71
N LYS A 415 7.23 9.09 -24.58
CA LYS A 415 5.99 8.31 -24.50
C LYS A 415 4.75 9.20 -24.35
N GLN A 416 3.79 9.07 -25.26
CA GLN A 416 2.48 9.76 -25.22
C GLN A 416 1.42 9.02 -24.36
N ASN A 417 1.77 7.87 -23.79
CA ASN A 417 0.93 7.10 -22.88
C ASN A 417 1.83 6.54 -21.79
N VAL A 418 1.43 6.68 -20.52
CA VAL A 418 2.21 6.19 -19.38
C VAL A 418 2.37 4.68 -19.38
N HIS A 419 1.43 3.95 -20.01
CA HIS A 419 1.51 2.50 -20.19
C HIS A 419 2.49 2.05 -21.28
N HIS A 420 3.12 3.00 -21.99
CA HIS A 420 4.21 2.70 -22.93
C HIS A 420 5.60 2.85 -22.30
N LEU A 421 5.68 3.18 -20.99
CA LEU A 421 6.92 3.06 -20.24
C LEU A 421 7.32 1.60 -20.15
N GLU A 422 8.59 1.30 -20.38
CA GLU A 422 9.09 -0.08 -20.48
C GLU A 422 10.36 -0.29 -19.65
N PRO A 423 10.76 -1.54 -19.35
CA PRO A 423 11.98 -1.80 -18.58
C PRO A 423 13.24 -1.27 -19.27
N GLU A 424 13.23 -1.14 -20.60
CA GLU A 424 14.31 -0.53 -21.38
C GLU A 424 14.50 0.98 -21.12
N ASP A 425 13.49 1.66 -20.60
CA ASP A 425 13.61 3.06 -20.19
C ASP A 425 14.34 3.17 -18.84
N LEU A 426 14.72 2.06 -18.19
CA LEU A 426 15.28 2.03 -16.84
C LEU A 426 16.70 1.45 -16.79
N VAL A 427 17.46 1.94 -15.82
CA VAL A 427 18.71 1.33 -15.34
C VAL A 427 18.75 1.34 -13.82
N ALA A 428 19.52 0.44 -13.23
CA ALA A 428 19.72 0.35 -11.79
C ALA A 428 21.04 0.99 -11.33
N LEU A 429 21.03 1.63 -10.17
CA LEU A 429 22.20 2.22 -9.51
C LEU A 429 22.98 1.20 -8.67
N THR A 430 22.34 0.10 -8.30
CA THR A 430 22.91 -0.94 -7.43
C THR A 430 22.74 -2.31 -8.05
N VAL A 431 23.63 -3.24 -7.71
CA VAL A 431 23.61 -4.63 -8.19
C VAL A 431 22.34 -5.33 -7.71
N GLU A 432 21.92 -5.07 -6.48
CA GLU A 432 20.71 -5.62 -5.88
C GLU A 432 19.45 -5.14 -6.63
N ALA A 433 19.37 -3.86 -6.95
CA ALA A 433 18.25 -3.31 -7.72
C ALA A 433 18.24 -3.88 -9.15
N ALA A 434 19.41 -3.99 -9.79
CA ALA A 434 19.53 -4.59 -11.13
C ALA A 434 18.99 -6.04 -11.14
N ALA A 435 19.42 -6.84 -10.16
CA ALA A 435 18.97 -8.23 -10.02
C ALA A 435 17.46 -8.35 -9.73
N MET A 436 16.93 -7.51 -8.85
CA MET A 436 15.52 -7.55 -8.43
C MET A 436 14.56 -7.03 -9.50
N ALA A 437 14.87 -5.86 -10.08
CA ALA A 437 14.05 -5.21 -11.10
C ALA A 437 14.30 -5.78 -12.50
N ARG A 438 15.32 -6.62 -12.67
CA ARG A 438 15.75 -7.20 -13.96
C ARG A 438 15.98 -6.14 -15.03
N VAL A 439 16.67 -5.08 -14.63
CA VAL A 439 17.12 -4.00 -15.53
C VAL A 439 18.64 -3.89 -15.43
N PRO A 440 19.34 -3.41 -16.47
CA PRO A 440 20.79 -3.33 -16.46
C PRO A 440 21.33 -2.43 -15.36
N LEU A 441 22.50 -2.79 -14.82
CA LEU A 441 23.28 -1.85 -14.00
C LEU A 441 23.70 -0.65 -14.86
N ALA A 442 23.51 0.56 -14.36
CA ALA A 442 23.73 1.80 -15.09
C ALA A 442 25.12 1.85 -15.74
N GLY A 443 25.15 2.18 -17.03
CA GLY A 443 26.39 2.20 -17.84
C GLY A 443 26.83 0.83 -18.36
N THR A 444 26.02 -0.23 -18.19
CA THR A 444 26.32 -1.59 -18.64
C THR A 444 25.10 -2.24 -19.29
N SER A 445 25.29 -3.37 -19.96
CA SER A 445 24.21 -4.29 -20.36
C SER A 445 23.99 -5.43 -19.36
N TRP A 446 24.72 -5.43 -18.24
CA TRP A 446 24.77 -6.55 -17.32
C TRP A 446 23.57 -6.53 -16.36
N ILE A 447 22.85 -7.65 -16.31
CA ILE A 447 21.81 -7.91 -15.31
C ILE A 447 22.26 -9.11 -14.47
N PRO A 448 22.57 -8.93 -13.17
CA PRO A 448 23.07 -10.02 -12.34
C PRO A 448 22.10 -11.19 -12.29
N GLY A 449 22.60 -12.41 -12.49
CA GLY A 449 21.81 -13.64 -12.44
C GLY A 449 21.08 -14.01 -13.75
N LEU A 450 21.07 -13.14 -14.75
CA LEU A 450 20.67 -13.48 -16.12
C LEU A 450 21.93 -13.78 -16.93
N ALA A 451 21.97 -14.91 -17.63
CA ALA A 451 23.05 -15.18 -18.57
C ALA A 451 22.95 -14.15 -19.71
N ASN A 452 24.07 -13.53 -20.09
CA ASN A 452 24.12 -12.67 -21.27
C ASN A 452 23.65 -13.50 -22.47
N VAL A 453 22.50 -13.17 -23.03
CA VAL A 453 22.07 -13.69 -24.34
C VAL A 453 22.79 -12.88 -25.42
#